data_AF-A0A1J7JBK9-F1
#
_entry.id   AF-A0A1J7JBK9-F1
#
_cell.length_a   1.000
_cell.length_b   1.000
_cell.length_c   1.000
_cell.angle_alpha   90.00
_cell.angle_beta   90.00
_cell.angle_gamma   90.00
#
_symmetry.space_group_name_H-M   'P 1'
#
loop_
_entity.id
_entity.type
_entity.pdbx_description
1 polymer ?
#
loop_
_entity_poly.entity_id
_entity_poly.type
_entity_poly.pdbx_seq_one_letter_code
_entity_poly.pdbx_strand_id
1 'polypeptide(L)'
;MDSEAWAAKASGSAKAPLDDGLSQRNVHNQSPSSSPTQPRSSSSPNRSPPSAKTPPSPSSTSKRLNRDDITTDKVIIADRSYTMFVLLFILGMIPIIILALVMMGVPFMGLLLGGVSLCVYAVVRNWYMKWGYKLPIPSRFANAGRTRTGNLLDGVPAAFFLYVLGSGGHTAEMFELIRKSANPACNVHRRYIYTLGDNNSLNAIINFETRVQQLFGHNGGTWDAYQVVRARNIHQPIYTAWFTSLLSILSIYDALTTTPRERRHSPEERRIFKHPHVITTNGPASGVMTALVARLLKIFSIAPQNSLKVVFIETWAHVSTLSFTGKIFHWARYFGGITDVFVVQHHEVADKYGYRVFDFIIPVPRRPANTHG
;
A
#
# COMPACT_ATOMS: atom_id res chain seq x y z
N MET A 1 14.49 25.07 22.46
CA MET A 1 13.90 24.28 21.35
C MET A 1 13.75 25.28 20.22
N ASP A 2 14.73 25.31 19.34
CA ASP A 2 14.97 26.48 18.50
C ASP A 2 14.20 26.34 17.19
N SER A 3 13.21 27.22 17.03
CA SER A 3 12.31 27.32 15.88
C SER A 3 13.06 27.63 14.58
N GLU A 4 14.25 28.21 14.66
CA GLU A 4 15.09 28.55 13.49
C GLU A 4 15.74 27.33 12.84
N ALA A 5 16.05 26.28 13.60
CA ALA A 5 16.61 25.04 13.07
C ALA A 5 15.59 24.24 12.22
N TRP A 6 14.29 24.46 12.46
CA TRP A 6 13.21 23.82 11.69
C TRP A 6 12.95 24.53 10.36
N ALA A 7 13.07 25.86 10.33
CA ALA A 7 12.88 26.65 9.11
C ALA A 7 14.00 26.43 8.08
N ALA A 8 15.26 26.29 8.52
CA ALA A 8 16.40 26.01 7.64
C ALA A 8 16.35 24.63 6.98
N LYS A 9 15.65 23.65 7.59
CA LYS A 9 15.48 22.29 7.04
C LYS A 9 14.37 22.21 5.99
N ALA A 10 13.41 23.15 6.02
CA ALA A 10 12.32 23.23 5.05
C ALA A 10 12.72 23.97 3.76
N SER A 11 13.65 24.92 3.83
CA SER A 11 14.09 25.72 2.67
C SER A 11 15.15 25.03 1.79
N GLY A 12 15.92 24.08 2.33
CA GLY A 12 16.98 23.36 1.59
C GLY A 12 16.49 22.24 0.66
N SER A 13 15.21 21.87 0.68
CA SER A 13 14.68 20.74 -0.11
C SER A 13 14.13 21.15 -1.49
N ALA A 14 14.29 22.42 -1.89
CA ALA A 14 13.75 22.97 -3.13
C ALA A 14 14.87 23.56 -4.00
N LYS A 15 15.78 22.70 -4.50
CA LYS A 15 16.59 22.84 -5.73
C LYS A 15 17.91 22.06 -5.60
N ALA A 16 18.03 20.91 -6.26
CA ALA A 16 19.27 20.38 -6.85
C ALA A 16 18.95 19.13 -7.69
N PRO A 17 19.74 18.85 -8.75
CA PRO A 17 19.24 18.29 -10.00
C PRO A 17 19.39 16.77 -10.10
N LEU A 18 18.41 16.17 -10.78
CA LEU A 18 18.46 14.79 -11.29
C LEU A 18 19.06 14.83 -12.69
N ASP A 19 20.38 14.93 -12.77
CA ASP A 19 21.17 14.42 -13.89
C ASP A 19 22.24 13.53 -13.27
N ASP A 20 22.06 12.21 -13.40
CA ASP A 20 23.14 11.28 -13.71
C ASP A 20 22.62 9.82 -13.75
N GLY A 21 22.48 9.32 -14.98
CA GLY A 21 23.11 8.08 -15.43
C GLY A 21 22.72 6.75 -14.75
N LEU A 22 21.65 6.12 -15.23
CA LEU A 22 21.62 4.66 -15.32
C LEU A 22 22.18 4.26 -16.69
N SER A 23 23.41 3.76 -16.64
CA SER A 23 24.18 3.26 -17.78
C SER A 23 23.40 2.23 -18.59
N GLN A 24 23.45 2.44 -19.90
CA GLN A 24 22.99 1.52 -20.94
C GLN A 24 23.61 0.12 -20.73
N ARG A 25 22.77 -0.91 -20.62
CA ARG A 25 23.22 -2.29 -20.88
C ARG A 25 23.23 -2.48 -22.39
N ASN A 26 24.45 -2.52 -22.95
CA ASN A 26 24.73 -2.88 -24.33
C ASN A 26 24.16 -4.26 -24.68
N VAL A 27 23.27 -4.32 -25.67
CA VAL A 27 23.00 -5.52 -26.45
C VAL A 27 23.87 -5.42 -27.71
N HIS A 28 24.98 -6.14 -27.70
CA HIS A 28 25.76 -6.42 -28.89
C HIS A 28 24.99 -7.46 -29.72
N ASN A 29 24.59 -7.11 -30.94
CA ASN A 29 24.47 -8.10 -32.00
C ASN A 29 24.92 -7.48 -33.32
N GLN A 30 25.96 -8.10 -33.86
CA GLN A 30 26.72 -7.70 -35.04
C GLN A 30 25.94 -8.03 -36.31
N SER A 31 25.91 -7.08 -37.25
CA SER A 31 25.57 -7.34 -38.66
C SER A 31 26.87 -7.30 -39.47
N PRO A 32 27.15 -8.25 -40.38
CA PRO A 32 28.26 -8.13 -41.30
C PRO A 32 27.86 -7.39 -42.57
N SER A 33 28.76 -6.52 -43.00
CA SER A 33 28.78 -5.75 -44.25
C SER A 33 29.13 -6.62 -45.45
N SER A 34 28.50 -6.36 -46.60
CA SER A 34 29.15 -6.55 -47.92
C SER A 34 28.41 -5.75 -49.00
N SER A 35 29.09 -4.75 -49.57
CA SER A 35 28.87 -4.23 -50.93
C SER A 35 29.78 -5.01 -51.89
N PRO A 36 29.53 -5.08 -53.22
CA PRO A 36 29.97 -3.96 -54.08
C PRO A 36 29.21 -3.74 -55.43
N THR A 37 29.46 -2.55 -56.00
CA THR A 37 29.53 -2.18 -57.44
C THR A 37 28.31 -1.61 -58.20
N GLN A 38 28.64 -0.55 -58.95
CA GLN A 38 27.95 0.47 -59.79
C GLN A 38 27.26 -0.06 -61.09
N PRO A 39 26.66 0.76 -62.02
CA PRO A 39 26.75 2.23 -62.24
C PRO A 39 25.50 3.06 -62.66
N ARG A 40 25.70 4.38 -62.50
CA ARG A 40 25.22 5.57 -63.24
C ARG A 40 24.06 5.47 -64.24
N SER A 41 23.06 6.35 -64.07
CA SER A 41 22.46 7.11 -65.19
C SER A 41 21.93 8.48 -64.74
N SER A 42 22.21 9.46 -65.59
CA SER A 42 21.93 10.90 -65.56
C SER A 42 20.45 11.29 -65.62
N SER A 43 20.10 12.41 -64.97
CA SER A 43 19.47 13.61 -65.60
C SER A 43 18.85 14.54 -64.55
N SER A 44 19.22 15.83 -64.62
CA SER A 44 18.39 16.96 -64.14
C SER A 44 17.66 17.54 -65.36
N PRO A 45 16.53 18.26 -65.19
CA PRO A 45 16.67 19.71 -65.00
C PRO A 45 15.59 20.40 -64.11
N ASN A 46 16.01 21.52 -63.51
CA ASN A 46 15.26 22.75 -63.16
C ASN A 46 13.77 22.70 -62.78
N ARG A 47 13.45 23.15 -61.55
CA ARG A 47 12.42 24.19 -61.31
C ARG A 47 12.55 24.86 -59.94
N SER A 48 12.23 26.15 -59.96
CA SER A 48 12.27 27.24 -58.97
C SER A 48 11.65 26.99 -57.58
N PRO A 49 12.01 27.79 -56.55
CA PRO A 49 11.60 27.58 -55.16
C PRO A 49 10.25 28.23 -54.85
N PRO A 50 9.45 27.65 -53.93
CA PRO A 50 8.48 28.46 -53.20
C PRO A 50 8.58 28.26 -51.68
N SER A 51 8.69 29.42 -51.02
CA SER A 51 8.05 29.77 -49.75
C SER A 51 8.38 28.98 -48.49
N ALA A 52 9.06 29.67 -47.56
CA ALA A 52 9.23 29.26 -46.17
C ALA A 52 7.87 28.98 -45.51
N LYS A 53 7.58 27.70 -45.26
CA LYS A 53 6.52 27.29 -44.34
C LYS A 53 7.08 27.26 -42.93
N THR A 54 6.58 28.17 -42.11
CA THR A 54 6.66 28.11 -40.64
C THR A 54 6.26 26.72 -40.16
N PRO A 55 7.01 26.07 -39.25
CA PRO A 55 6.61 24.77 -38.73
C PRO A 55 5.31 24.92 -37.91
N PRO A 56 4.31 24.03 -38.09
CA PRO A 56 3.13 24.03 -37.25
C PRO A 56 3.55 23.66 -35.83
N SER A 57 3.10 24.48 -34.87
CA SER A 57 3.17 24.17 -33.44
C SER A 57 2.67 22.75 -33.18
N PRO A 58 3.38 21.91 -32.41
CA PRO A 58 2.82 20.64 -32.01
C PRO A 58 1.69 20.91 -31.01
N SER A 59 0.47 20.96 -31.49
CA SER A 59 -0.74 20.75 -30.69
C SER A 59 -0.83 19.26 -30.36
N SER A 60 0.11 18.77 -29.55
CA SER A 60 -0.08 17.51 -28.84
C SER A 60 -0.92 17.85 -27.61
N THR A 61 -2.23 17.81 -27.78
CA THR A 61 -3.17 17.68 -26.66
C THR A 61 -2.94 16.31 -26.03
N SER A 62 -1.86 16.14 -25.27
CA SER A 62 -1.87 15.16 -24.20
C SER A 62 -2.95 15.69 -23.26
N LYS A 63 -4.15 15.10 -23.28
CA LYS A 63 -5.16 15.37 -22.26
C LYS A 63 -4.48 15.06 -20.93
N ARG A 64 -3.98 16.09 -20.26
CA ARG A 64 -3.52 16.02 -18.88
C ARG A 64 -4.79 15.68 -18.12
N LEU A 65 -4.96 14.40 -17.76
CA LEU A 65 -6.11 13.93 -16.97
C LEU A 65 -6.29 14.91 -15.82
N ASN A 66 -7.45 15.57 -15.78
CA ASN A 66 -7.68 16.61 -14.80
C ASN A 66 -7.71 15.93 -13.42
N ARG A 67 -7.16 16.60 -12.41
CA ARG A 67 -7.06 16.06 -11.04
C ARG A 67 -8.41 15.54 -10.55
N ASP A 68 -9.47 16.29 -10.86
CA ASP A 68 -10.83 16.00 -10.42
C ASP A 68 -11.38 14.71 -11.05
N ASP A 69 -11.00 14.43 -12.30
CA ASP A 69 -11.36 13.19 -13.01
C ASP A 69 -10.67 11.99 -12.34
N ILE A 70 -9.37 12.13 -12.03
CA ILE A 70 -8.61 11.08 -11.33
C ILE A 70 -9.20 10.82 -9.96
N THR A 71 -9.54 11.87 -9.21
CA THR A 71 -10.14 11.67 -7.89
C THR A 71 -11.49 10.99 -7.97
N THR A 72 -12.33 11.35 -8.94
CA THR A 72 -13.68 10.77 -9.08
C THR A 72 -13.61 9.28 -9.47
N ASP A 73 -12.64 8.90 -10.30
CA ASP A 73 -12.47 7.52 -10.75
C ASP A 73 -11.77 6.63 -9.70
N LYS A 74 -10.68 7.12 -9.12
CA LYS A 74 -9.75 6.32 -8.28
C LYS A 74 -9.98 6.44 -6.78
N VAL A 75 -10.61 7.50 -6.30
CA VAL A 75 -10.82 7.71 -4.86
C VAL A 75 -12.18 7.15 -4.47
N ILE A 76 -12.15 6.19 -3.55
CA ILE A 76 -13.33 5.62 -2.91
C ILE A 76 -13.46 6.27 -1.53
N ILE A 77 -14.58 6.95 -1.33
CA ILE A 77 -14.91 7.59 -0.06
C ILE A 77 -15.86 6.66 0.67
N ALA A 78 -15.49 6.24 1.89
CA ALA A 78 -16.41 5.50 2.75
C ALA A 78 -17.66 6.37 3.00
N ASP A 79 -18.85 5.86 2.68
CA ASP A 79 -20.09 6.56 2.95
C ASP A 79 -20.27 6.71 4.46
N ARG A 80 -19.99 7.91 4.96
CA ARG A 80 -20.03 8.22 6.38
C ARG A 80 -21.46 8.10 6.92
N SER A 81 -22.46 8.47 6.14
CA SER A 81 -23.86 8.40 6.55
C SER A 81 -24.30 6.94 6.70
N TYR A 82 -23.95 6.10 5.72
CA TYR A 82 -24.19 4.66 5.82
C TYR A 82 -23.42 4.03 6.99
N THR A 83 -22.14 4.38 7.16
CA THR A 83 -21.32 3.87 8.26
C THR A 83 -21.88 4.26 9.64
N MET A 84 -22.36 5.50 9.78
CA MET A 84 -23.05 5.98 10.98
C MET A 84 -24.35 5.22 11.23
N PHE A 85 -25.16 5.04 10.19
CA PHE A 85 -26.41 4.30 10.29
C PHE A 85 -26.16 2.86 10.75
N VAL A 86 -25.19 2.17 10.15
CA VAL A 86 -24.79 0.81 10.56
C VAL A 86 -24.30 0.79 12.01
N LEU A 87 -23.48 1.76 12.42
CA LEU A 87 -22.99 1.82 13.80
C LEU A 87 -24.12 2.05 14.81
N LEU A 88 -25.01 3.01 14.55
CA LEU A 88 -26.15 3.29 15.41
C LEU A 88 -27.11 2.11 15.47
N PHE A 89 -27.31 1.41 14.35
CA PHE A 89 -28.10 0.18 14.31
C PHE A 89 -27.46 -0.91 15.19
N ILE A 90 -26.15 -1.16 15.06
CA ILE A 90 -25.44 -2.13 15.91
C ILE A 90 -25.56 -1.73 17.39
N LEU A 91 -25.29 -0.48 17.74
CA LEU A 91 -25.37 0.01 19.12
C LEU A 91 -26.80 -0.06 19.70
N GLY A 92 -27.83 0.18 18.88
CA GLY A 92 -29.23 0.06 19.26
C GLY A 92 -29.71 -1.38 19.40
N MET A 93 -29.19 -2.31 18.60
CA MET A 93 -29.55 -3.74 18.67
C MET A 93 -28.92 -4.45 19.88
N ILE A 94 -27.73 -4.04 20.32
CA ILE A 94 -27.05 -4.64 21.49
C ILE A 94 -27.95 -4.68 22.75
N PRO A 95 -28.53 -3.57 23.24
CA PRO A 95 -29.38 -3.60 24.43
C PRO A 95 -30.68 -4.40 24.22
N ILE A 96 -31.24 -4.39 23.01
CA ILE A 96 -32.44 -5.18 22.67
C ILE A 96 -32.12 -6.68 22.75
N ILE A 97 -30.98 -7.10 22.18
CA ILE A 97 -30.52 -8.50 22.25
C ILE A 97 -30.24 -8.89 23.70
N ILE A 98 -29.57 -8.04 24.47
CA ILE A 98 -29.31 -8.30 25.90
C ILE A 98 -30.63 -8.45 26.67
N LEU A 99 -31.60 -7.54 26.47
CA LEU A 99 -32.91 -7.61 27.10
C LEU A 99 -33.67 -8.88 26.71
N ALA A 100 -33.67 -9.23 25.42
CA ALA A 100 -34.30 -10.46 24.93
C ALA A 100 -33.69 -11.72 25.57
N LEU A 101 -32.36 -11.78 25.68
CA LEU A 101 -31.65 -12.89 26.33
C LEU A 101 -32.04 -13.02 27.82
N VAL A 102 -32.17 -11.89 28.53
CA VAL A 102 -32.64 -11.85 29.92
C VAL A 102 -34.10 -12.30 30.03
N MET A 103 -34.98 -11.83 29.14
CA MET A 103 -36.41 -12.19 29.13
C MET A 103 -36.66 -13.65 28.76
N MET A 104 -35.84 -14.23 27.87
CA MET A 104 -35.86 -15.65 27.55
C MET A 104 -35.36 -16.54 28.70
N GLY A 105 -34.97 -15.95 29.84
CA GLY A 105 -34.49 -16.68 30.99
C GLY A 105 -33.20 -17.44 30.71
N VAL A 106 -32.42 -17.02 29.69
CA VAL A 106 -31.10 -17.60 29.45
C VAL A 106 -30.30 -17.35 30.71
N PRO A 107 -29.94 -18.40 31.48
CA PRO A 107 -29.21 -18.19 32.70
C PRO A 107 -27.89 -17.50 32.34
N PHE A 108 -27.35 -16.67 33.24
CA PHE A 108 -26.03 -16.08 33.05
C PHE A 108 -24.97 -17.11 32.62
N MET A 109 -25.13 -18.37 33.07
CA MET A 109 -24.33 -19.52 32.66
C MET A 109 -24.37 -19.83 31.16
N GLY A 110 -25.49 -19.61 30.48
CA GLY A 110 -25.60 -19.77 29.02
C GLY A 110 -24.79 -18.72 28.25
N LEU A 111 -24.82 -17.46 28.71
CA LEU A 111 -23.99 -16.40 28.13
C LEU A 111 -22.50 -16.66 28.40
N LEU A 112 -22.17 -17.10 29.61
CA LEU A 112 -20.82 -17.48 29.99
C LEU A 112 -20.32 -18.65 29.14
N LEU A 113 -21.14 -19.69 28.92
CA LEU A 113 -20.81 -20.83 28.06
C LEU A 113 -20.62 -20.40 26.60
N GLY A 114 -21.47 -19.52 26.08
CA GLY A 114 -21.31 -18.95 24.74
C GLY A 114 -20.02 -18.15 24.60
N GLY A 115 -19.69 -17.32 25.59
CA GLY A 115 -18.43 -16.58 25.65
C GLY A 115 -17.22 -17.50 25.72
N VAL A 116 -17.25 -18.53 26.56
CA VAL A 116 -16.19 -19.56 26.65
C VAL A 116 -16.04 -20.30 25.33
N SER A 117 -17.13 -20.71 24.69
CA SER A 117 -17.11 -21.36 23.38
C SER A 117 -16.46 -20.48 22.30
N LEU A 118 -16.80 -19.19 22.27
CA LEU A 118 -16.18 -18.22 21.37
C LEU A 118 -14.68 -18.04 21.65
N CYS A 119 -14.29 -17.97 22.92
CA CYS A 119 -12.89 -17.91 23.33
C CYS A 119 -12.12 -19.16 22.90
N VAL A 120 -12.68 -20.35 23.13
CA VAL A 120 -12.09 -21.63 22.69
C VAL A 120 -11.93 -21.65 21.18
N TYR A 121 -12.96 -21.27 20.42
CA TYR A 121 -12.88 -21.15 18.97
C TYR A 121 -11.76 -20.19 18.55
N ALA A 122 -11.69 -19.00 19.14
CA ALA A 122 -10.68 -18.01 18.80
C ALA A 122 -9.25 -18.49 19.10
N VAL A 123 -9.05 -19.18 20.23
CA VAL A 123 -7.77 -19.77 20.62
C VAL A 123 -7.36 -20.90 19.67
N VAL A 124 -8.26 -21.85 19.41
CA VAL A 124 -8.02 -22.97 18.47
C VAL A 124 -7.70 -22.43 17.08
N ARG A 125 -8.48 -21.44 16.61
CA ARG A 125 -8.26 -20.80 15.32
C ARG A 125 -6.94 -20.06 15.26
N ASN A 126 -6.58 -19.31 16.31
CA ASN A 126 -5.28 -18.65 16.43
C ASN A 126 -4.13 -19.66 16.34
N TRP A 127 -4.26 -20.78 17.05
CA TRP A 127 -3.27 -21.85 17.01
C TRP A 127 -3.18 -22.49 15.62
N TYR A 128 -4.31 -22.79 14.99
CA TYR A 128 -4.38 -23.30 13.62
C TYR A 128 -3.71 -22.36 12.61
N MET A 129 -3.91 -21.04 12.72
CA MET A 129 -3.22 -20.08 11.86
C MET A 129 -1.70 -20.14 12.05
N LYS A 130 -1.22 -20.13 13.30
CA LYS A 130 0.22 -20.23 13.61
C LYS A 130 0.84 -21.53 13.10
N TRP A 131 0.09 -22.64 13.15
CA TRP A 131 0.56 -23.92 12.64
C TRP A 131 0.55 -23.95 11.11
N GLY A 132 -0.50 -23.44 10.47
CA GLY A 132 -0.63 -23.35 9.01
C GLY A 132 0.49 -22.56 8.35
N TYR A 133 1.03 -21.52 9.00
CA TYR A 133 2.21 -20.78 8.50
C TYR A 133 3.51 -21.58 8.49
N LYS A 134 3.60 -22.68 9.25
CA LYS A 134 4.77 -23.58 9.25
C LYS A 134 4.67 -24.69 8.22
N LEU A 135 3.49 -24.93 7.63
CA LEU A 135 3.35 -25.86 6.52
C LEU A 135 3.95 -25.18 5.27
N PRO A 136 4.94 -25.80 4.60
CA PRO A 136 5.50 -25.25 3.39
C PRO A 136 4.36 -25.05 2.39
N ILE A 137 4.20 -23.82 1.89
CA ILE A 137 3.27 -23.52 0.81
C ILE A 137 3.57 -24.54 -0.29
N PRO A 138 2.61 -25.40 -0.70
CA PRO A 138 2.86 -26.35 -1.77
C PRO A 138 3.41 -25.58 -2.96
N SER A 139 4.61 -25.95 -3.39
CA SER A 139 5.33 -25.45 -4.55
C SER A 139 4.55 -25.57 -5.86
N ARG A 140 3.30 -26.06 -5.82
CA ARG A 140 2.32 -25.99 -6.90
C ARG A 140 2.09 -24.56 -7.41
N PHE A 141 2.23 -23.52 -6.58
CA PHE A 141 2.22 -22.12 -7.07
C PHE A 141 3.58 -21.61 -7.56
N ALA A 142 4.68 -22.24 -7.16
CA ALA A 142 6.03 -21.92 -7.65
C ALA A 142 6.30 -22.55 -9.03
N ASN A 143 5.71 -23.72 -9.31
CA ASN A 143 5.91 -24.47 -10.56
C ASN A 143 4.78 -24.28 -11.59
N ALA A 144 3.61 -23.74 -11.21
CA ALA A 144 2.52 -23.45 -12.15
C ALA A 144 2.85 -22.35 -13.17
N GLY A 145 3.93 -21.58 -12.97
CA GLY A 145 4.40 -20.59 -13.93
C GLY A 145 5.12 -21.18 -15.17
N ARG A 146 5.30 -22.50 -15.26
CA ARG A 146 6.13 -23.10 -16.34
C ARG A 146 5.33 -23.80 -17.45
N THR A 147 4.05 -24.06 -17.24
CA THR A 147 3.23 -24.79 -18.23
C THR A 147 1.77 -24.38 -18.11
N ARG A 148 1.40 -23.27 -18.76
CA ARG A 148 0.05 -23.07 -19.33
C ARG A 148 0.09 -21.87 -20.28
N THR A 149 -0.13 -22.17 -21.55
CA THR A 149 -0.46 -21.23 -22.60
C THR A 149 -1.85 -20.66 -22.34
N GLY A 150 -1.96 -19.41 -21.90
CA GLY A 150 -3.23 -18.68 -21.80
C GLY A 150 -3.17 -17.50 -20.83
N ASN A 151 -3.61 -16.32 -21.33
CA ASN A 151 -3.70 -15.06 -20.60
C ASN A 151 -4.34 -15.21 -19.21
N LEU A 152 -3.56 -15.05 -18.13
CA LEU A 152 -4.11 -14.61 -16.86
C LEU A 152 -3.07 -13.98 -15.90
N LEU A 153 -2.03 -13.28 -16.41
CA LEU A 153 -0.95 -12.57 -15.67
C LEU A 153 0.42 -13.32 -15.74
N ASP A 154 0.97 -13.43 -16.96
CA ASP A 154 1.84 -14.54 -17.40
C ASP A 154 3.31 -14.52 -16.94
N GLY A 155 3.54 -14.50 -15.62
CA GLY A 155 4.86 -14.87 -15.07
C GLY A 155 5.10 -14.49 -13.62
N VAL A 156 4.23 -13.66 -13.04
CA VAL A 156 4.31 -13.21 -11.64
C VAL A 156 2.94 -13.44 -11.00
N PRO A 157 2.84 -13.97 -9.76
CA PRO A 157 1.55 -14.16 -9.11
C PRO A 157 0.82 -12.83 -8.93
N ALA A 158 -0.48 -12.81 -9.23
CA ALA A 158 -1.36 -11.67 -8.98
C ALA A 158 -1.19 -11.16 -7.55
N ALA A 159 -0.88 -9.87 -7.37
CA ALA A 159 -0.57 -9.30 -6.06
C ALA A 159 -1.44 -8.09 -5.76
N PHE A 160 -1.92 -8.03 -4.52
CA PHE A 160 -2.75 -6.94 -4.03
C PHE A 160 -2.09 -6.39 -2.76
N PHE A 161 -1.44 -5.25 -2.91
CA PHE A 161 -0.83 -4.52 -1.81
C PHE A 161 -1.76 -3.43 -1.30
N LEU A 162 -1.85 -3.29 0.01
CA LEU A 162 -2.53 -2.19 0.65
C LEU A 162 -1.56 -1.43 1.54
N TYR A 163 -1.43 -0.13 1.32
CA TYR A 163 -0.57 0.75 2.09
C TYR A 163 -1.42 1.64 2.97
N VAL A 164 -1.18 1.62 4.28
CA VAL A 164 -1.85 2.52 5.23
C VAL A 164 -0.97 3.74 5.44
N LEU A 165 -1.42 4.89 4.94
CA LEU A 165 -0.71 6.16 5.01
C LEU A 165 -1.04 6.91 6.30
N GLY A 166 -0.01 7.56 6.87
CA GLY A 166 -0.16 8.49 7.99
C GLY A 166 0.19 9.92 7.57
N SER A 167 -0.53 10.92 8.04
CA SER A 167 -0.30 12.32 7.65
C SER A 167 1.13 12.79 7.92
N GLY A 168 1.70 13.58 7.01
CA GLY A 168 3.00 14.23 7.17
C GLY A 168 4.19 13.29 6.90
N GLY A 169 5.16 13.25 7.81
CA GLY A 169 6.41 12.49 7.65
C GLY A 169 6.20 10.99 7.40
N HIS A 170 5.20 10.37 8.05
CA HIS A 170 4.88 8.96 7.85
C HIS A 170 4.51 8.64 6.39
N THR A 171 3.81 9.52 5.70
CA THR A 171 3.48 9.31 4.28
C THR A 171 4.71 9.41 3.41
N ALA A 172 5.58 10.38 3.66
CA ALA A 172 6.82 10.53 2.90
C ALA A 172 7.72 9.29 3.03
N GLU A 173 7.92 8.80 4.25
CA GLU A 173 8.67 7.56 4.53
C GLU A 173 8.05 6.34 3.84
N MET A 174 6.72 6.23 3.87
CA MET A 174 6.01 5.13 3.20
C MET A 174 6.20 5.17 1.68
N PHE A 175 6.10 6.35 1.05
CA PHE A 175 6.33 6.45 -0.39
C PHE A 175 7.78 6.21 -0.79
N GLU A 176 8.76 6.59 0.05
CA GLU A 176 10.15 6.24 -0.18
C GLU A 176 10.33 4.71 -0.16
N LEU A 177 9.70 4.03 0.80
CA LEU A 177 9.72 2.59 0.90
C LEU A 177 9.09 1.93 -0.32
N ILE A 178 7.87 2.36 -0.70
CA ILE A 178 7.16 1.84 -1.88
C ILE A 178 7.99 2.05 -3.14
N ARG A 179 8.58 3.23 -3.32
CA ARG A 179 9.41 3.53 -4.49
C ARG A 179 10.59 2.57 -4.65
N LYS A 180 11.18 2.10 -3.55
CA LYS A 180 12.33 1.18 -3.57
C LYS A 180 11.93 -0.29 -3.60
N SER A 181 10.80 -0.66 -2.98
CA SER A 181 10.38 -2.05 -2.84
C SER A 181 9.36 -2.51 -3.89
N ALA A 182 8.54 -1.59 -4.41
CA ALA A 182 7.50 -1.94 -5.36
C ALA A 182 8.12 -2.21 -6.72
N ASN A 183 7.79 -3.37 -7.29
CA ASN A 183 8.05 -3.66 -8.69
C ASN A 183 6.72 -3.51 -9.45
N PRO A 184 6.50 -2.40 -10.18
CA PRO A 184 5.26 -2.20 -10.92
C PRO A 184 5.10 -3.30 -11.98
N ALA A 185 3.93 -3.94 -11.98
CA ALA A 185 3.59 -4.96 -12.95
C ALA A 185 2.08 -4.95 -13.23
N CYS A 186 1.67 -5.36 -14.43
CA CYS A 186 0.28 -5.34 -14.90
C CYS A 186 -0.67 -6.18 -14.02
N ASN A 187 -0.13 -7.14 -13.28
CA ASN A 187 -0.82 -8.06 -12.38
C ASN A 187 -0.92 -7.58 -10.93
N VAL A 188 -0.35 -6.41 -10.63
CA VAL A 188 -0.35 -5.80 -9.31
C VAL A 188 -1.52 -4.83 -9.20
N HIS A 189 -2.18 -4.86 -8.06
CA HIS A 189 -3.09 -3.79 -7.62
C HIS A 189 -2.58 -3.17 -6.32
N ARG A 190 -2.62 -1.84 -6.23
CA ARG A 190 -2.20 -1.07 -5.05
C ARG A 190 -3.35 -0.24 -4.50
N ARG A 191 -3.77 -0.53 -3.27
CA ARG A 191 -4.72 0.30 -2.53
C ARG A 191 -4.00 1.18 -1.53
N TYR A 192 -4.35 2.45 -1.49
CA TYR A 192 -3.84 3.38 -0.48
C TYR A 192 -4.95 3.78 0.48
N ILE A 193 -4.83 3.41 1.76
CA ILE A 193 -5.71 3.94 2.80
C ILE A 193 -5.14 5.25 3.31
N TYR A 194 -5.96 6.30 3.33
CA TYR A 194 -5.62 7.58 3.95
C TYR A 194 -6.81 8.13 4.74
N THR A 195 -6.55 8.99 5.72
CA THR A 195 -7.60 9.49 6.62
C THR A 195 -8.33 10.69 6.03
N LEU A 196 -9.61 10.85 6.42
CA LEU A 196 -10.41 12.04 6.12
C LEU A 196 -9.68 13.33 6.51
N GLY A 197 -9.61 14.29 5.57
CA GLY A 197 -8.92 15.57 5.73
C GLY A 197 -7.42 15.54 5.41
N ASP A 198 -6.84 14.39 5.09
CA ASP A 198 -5.42 14.28 4.73
C ASP A 198 -5.18 14.42 3.22
N ASN A 199 -5.33 15.65 2.73
CA ASN A 199 -5.13 15.98 1.31
C ASN A 199 -3.65 15.84 0.89
N ASN A 200 -2.71 15.97 1.83
CA ASN A 200 -1.29 15.82 1.54
C ASN A 200 -0.96 14.38 1.15
N SER A 201 -1.53 13.41 1.87
CA SER A 201 -1.41 12.00 1.51
C SER A 201 -2.06 11.68 0.17
N LEU A 202 -3.25 12.24 -0.09
CA LEU A 202 -3.91 12.09 -1.40
C LEU A 202 -3.06 12.65 -2.55
N ASN A 203 -2.47 13.83 -2.37
CA ASN A 203 -1.58 14.43 -3.35
C ASN A 203 -0.33 13.58 -3.60
N ALA A 204 0.25 13.02 -2.55
CA ALA A 204 1.41 12.12 -2.66
C ALA A 204 1.06 10.85 -3.45
N ILE A 205 -0.11 10.25 -3.22
CA ILE A 205 -0.61 9.10 -3.99
C ILE A 205 -0.72 9.46 -5.47
N ILE A 206 -1.43 10.54 -5.80
CA ILE A 206 -1.66 10.95 -7.19
C ILE A 206 -0.34 11.22 -7.90
N ASN A 207 0.58 11.94 -7.25
CA ASN A 207 1.90 12.25 -7.82
C ASN A 207 2.74 10.98 -8.06
N PHE A 208 2.74 10.05 -7.10
CA PHE A 208 3.46 8.79 -7.22
C PHE A 208 2.91 7.94 -8.37
N GLU A 209 1.60 7.70 -8.40
CA GLU A 209 0.97 6.85 -9.42
C GLU A 209 0.97 7.50 -10.81
N THR A 210 0.88 8.84 -10.90
CA THR A 210 1.10 9.55 -12.18
C THR A 210 2.50 9.27 -12.72
N ARG A 211 3.52 9.25 -11.85
CA ARG A 211 4.89 8.93 -12.27
C ARG A 211 5.05 7.45 -12.64
N VAL A 212 4.41 6.54 -11.92
CA VAL A 212 4.39 5.11 -12.29
C VAL A 212 3.75 4.93 -13.67
N GLN A 213 2.61 5.59 -13.93
CA GLN A 213 1.95 5.55 -15.22
C GLN A 213 2.82 6.14 -16.35
N GLN A 214 3.54 7.23 -16.10
CA GLN A 214 4.45 7.83 -17.07
C GLN A 214 5.63 6.91 -17.42
N LEU A 215 6.17 6.19 -16.44
CA LEU A 215 7.35 5.34 -16.62
C LEU A 215 7.02 3.95 -17.17
N PHE A 216 5.91 3.36 -16.74
CA PHE A 216 5.57 1.95 -17.03
C PHE A 216 4.30 1.79 -17.88
N GLY A 217 3.53 2.85 -18.12
CA GLY A 217 2.26 2.78 -18.83
C GLY A 217 1.33 1.72 -18.24
N HIS A 218 0.72 0.91 -19.10
CA HIS A 218 -0.14 -0.21 -18.69
C HIS A 218 0.59 -1.29 -17.86
N ASN A 219 1.92 -1.38 -17.96
CA ASN A 219 2.70 -2.32 -17.16
C ASN A 219 2.86 -1.86 -15.70
N GLY A 220 2.44 -0.64 -15.35
CA GLY A 220 2.49 -0.13 -13.98
C GLY A 220 1.53 -0.80 -13.01
N GLY A 221 0.56 -1.57 -13.50
CA GLY A 221 -0.52 -2.14 -12.69
C GLY A 221 -1.63 -1.14 -12.40
N THR A 222 -2.56 -1.52 -11.52
CA THR A 222 -3.75 -0.72 -11.20
C THR A 222 -3.70 -0.21 -9.76
N TRP A 223 -4.44 0.86 -9.44
CA TRP A 223 -4.43 1.43 -8.11
C TRP A 223 -5.76 2.09 -7.75
N ASP A 224 -6.04 2.18 -6.45
CA ASP A 224 -7.13 2.98 -5.91
C ASP A 224 -6.73 3.62 -4.56
N ALA A 225 -7.46 4.65 -4.15
CA ALA A 225 -7.28 5.28 -2.85
C ALA A 225 -8.58 5.18 -2.06
N TYR A 226 -8.51 4.71 -0.81
CA TYR A 226 -9.66 4.56 0.08
C TYR A 226 -9.57 5.57 1.22
N GLN A 227 -10.54 6.48 1.28
CA GLN A 227 -10.64 7.44 2.35
C GLN A 227 -11.38 6.81 3.55
N VAL A 228 -10.70 6.73 4.69
CA VAL A 228 -11.25 6.18 5.93
C VAL A 228 -11.46 7.26 6.99
N VAL A 229 -12.37 7.00 7.92
CA VAL A 229 -12.59 7.89 9.08
C VAL A 229 -11.37 7.83 9.99
N ARG A 230 -10.91 8.98 10.45
CA ARG A 230 -9.79 9.06 11.41
C ARG A 230 -10.23 8.47 12.75
N ALA A 231 -9.42 7.58 13.32
CA ALA A 231 -9.75 6.92 14.60
C ALA A 231 -9.99 7.91 15.75
N ARG A 232 -9.18 8.98 15.81
CA ARG A 232 -9.35 10.10 16.74
C ARG A 232 -9.00 11.41 16.04
N ASN A 233 -9.92 12.37 16.12
CA ASN A 233 -9.70 13.72 15.62
C ASN A 233 -8.75 14.50 16.55
N ILE A 234 -8.06 15.49 15.99
CA ILE A 234 -7.22 16.38 16.78
C ILE A 234 -8.16 17.18 17.71
N HIS A 235 -7.74 17.38 18.97
CA HIS A 235 -8.55 18.01 20.03
C HIS A 235 -9.80 17.22 20.48
N GLN A 236 -9.98 16.00 20.00
CA GLN A 236 -11.07 15.15 20.47
C GLN A 236 -10.77 14.57 21.85
N PRO A 237 -11.68 14.71 22.83
CA PRO A 237 -11.49 14.14 24.16
C PRO A 237 -11.62 12.62 24.13
N ILE A 238 -10.85 11.93 24.98
CA ILE A 238 -10.69 10.46 24.99
C ILE A 238 -12.03 9.74 25.13
N TYR A 239 -12.95 10.26 25.94
CA TYR A 239 -14.27 9.64 26.16
C TYR A 239 -15.21 9.69 24.95
N THR A 240 -14.92 10.49 23.92
CA THR A 240 -15.65 10.43 22.63
C THR A 240 -14.88 9.63 21.58
N ALA A 241 -13.59 9.35 21.82
CA ALA A 241 -12.71 8.73 20.85
C ALA A 241 -13.07 7.27 20.55
N TRP A 242 -13.75 6.57 21.47
CA TRP A 242 -14.22 5.21 21.23
C TRP A 242 -15.24 5.17 20.08
N PHE A 243 -16.15 6.14 19.98
CA PHE A 243 -17.16 6.20 18.93
C PHE A 243 -16.53 6.44 17.55
N THR A 244 -15.61 7.41 17.45
CA THR A 244 -14.86 7.66 16.19
C THR A 244 -13.93 6.51 15.83
N SER A 245 -13.41 5.79 16.82
CA SER A 245 -12.61 4.58 16.59
C SER A 245 -13.46 3.45 16.00
N LEU A 246 -14.69 3.25 16.48
CA LEU A 246 -15.63 2.27 15.91
C LEU A 246 -16.00 2.62 14.46
N LEU A 247 -16.26 3.89 14.16
CA LEU A 247 -16.49 4.34 12.78
C LEU A 247 -15.27 4.09 11.88
N SER A 248 -14.08 4.35 12.41
CA SER A 248 -12.82 4.06 11.72
C SER A 248 -12.73 2.56 11.41
N ILE A 249 -13.00 1.69 12.39
CA ILE A 249 -13.02 0.24 12.22
C ILE A 249 -13.99 -0.20 11.12
N LEU A 250 -15.22 0.34 11.08
CA LEU A 250 -16.19 0.01 10.03
C LEU A 250 -15.74 0.49 8.64
N SER A 251 -15.19 1.70 8.54
CA SER A 251 -14.66 2.22 7.28
C SER A 251 -13.44 1.43 6.78
N ILE A 252 -12.60 0.94 7.70
CA ILE A 252 -11.46 0.09 7.40
C ILE A 252 -11.93 -1.31 6.98
N TYR A 253 -12.94 -1.87 7.66
CA TYR A 253 -13.56 -3.13 7.26
C TYR A 253 -14.03 -3.07 5.81
N ASP A 254 -14.71 -2.00 5.42
CA ASP A 254 -15.13 -1.77 4.04
C ASP A 254 -13.91 -1.70 3.09
N ALA A 255 -12.88 -0.93 3.45
CA ALA A 255 -11.64 -0.85 2.68
C ALA A 255 -10.89 -2.19 2.53
N LEU A 256 -11.02 -3.12 3.48
CA LEU A 256 -10.39 -4.46 3.43
C LEU A 256 -11.23 -5.52 2.72
N THR A 257 -12.51 -5.27 2.49
CA THR A 257 -13.45 -6.24 1.89
C THR A 257 -13.96 -5.81 0.51
N THR A 258 -13.79 -4.55 0.13
CA THR A 258 -14.20 -4.02 -1.17
C THR A 258 -13.22 -4.38 -2.27
N THR A 259 -13.64 -5.17 -3.26
CA THR A 259 -12.83 -5.49 -4.44
C THR A 259 -12.54 -4.23 -5.27
N PRO A 260 -11.31 -3.98 -5.74
CA PRO A 260 -11.00 -2.86 -6.64
C PRO A 260 -11.82 -2.87 -7.93
N ARG A 261 -12.30 -1.70 -8.39
CA ARG A 261 -13.20 -1.60 -9.57
C ARG A 261 -12.57 -2.21 -10.84
N GLU A 262 -11.30 -1.93 -11.08
CA GLU A 262 -10.52 -2.41 -12.23
C GLU A 262 -10.15 -3.90 -12.18
N ARG A 263 -10.53 -4.61 -11.11
CA ARG A 263 -10.28 -6.05 -10.92
C ARG A 263 -11.58 -6.84 -10.75
N ARG A 264 -12.71 -6.28 -11.20
CA ARG A 264 -14.05 -6.90 -11.15
C ARG A 264 -14.48 -7.52 -12.49
N HIS A 265 -13.59 -7.58 -13.49
CA HIS A 265 -13.96 -8.02 -14.84
C HIS A 265 -14.35 -9.50 -14.89
N SER A 266 -13.64 -10.34 -14.13
CA SER A 266 -13.91 -11.79 -14.04
C SER A 266 -14.31 -12.20 -12.61
N PRO A 267 -15.17 -13.24 -12.45
CA PRO A 267 -15.43 -13.85 -11.14
C PRO A 267 -14.16 -14.34 -10.43
N GLU A 268 -13.17 -14.82 -11.18
CA GLU A 268 -11.90 -15.30 -10.64
C GLU A 268 -11.06 -14.14 -10.09
N GLU A 269 -10.93 -13.06 -10.85
CA GLU A 269 -10.26 -11.84 -10.40
C GLU A 269 -10.94 -11.26 -9.16
N ARG A 270 -12.28 -11.21 -9.16
CA ARG A 270 -13.04 -10.74 -8.00
C ARG A 270 -12.75 -11.57 -6.76
N ARG A 271 -12.55 -12.88 -6.90
CA ARG A 271 -12.20 -13.78 -5.79
C ARG A 271 -10.77 -13.55 -5.31
N ILE A 272 -9.81 -13.42 -6.23
CA ILE A 272 -8.39 -13.20 -5.92
C ILE A 272 -8.17 -11.83 -5.25
N PHE A 273 -8.81 -10.78 -5.77
CA PHE A 273 -8.69 -9.41 -5.30
C PHE A 273 -9.79 -9.01 -4.29
N LYS A 274 -10.49 -9.99 -3.70
CA LYS A 274 -11.51 -9.73 -2.67
C LYS A 274 -10.91 -9.08 -1.42
N HIS A 275 -9.74 -9.54 -1.01
CA HIS A 275 -9.00 -9.02 0.14
C HIS A 275 -7.57 -8.70 -0.28
N PRO A 276 -6.96 -7.63 0.26
CA PRO A 276 -5.53 -7.38 0.12
C PRO A 276 -4.71 -8.61 0.53
N HIS A 277 -3.69 -8.93 -0.24
CA HIS A 277 -2.76 -10.01 0.09
C HIS A 277 -1.81 -9.59 1.20
N VAL A 278 -1.29 -8.36 1.10
CA VAL A 278 -0.34 -7.77 2.04
C VAL A 278 -0.79 -6.36 2.41
N ILE A 279 -0.76 -6.07 3.71
CA ILE A 279 -1.03 -4.76 4.31
C ILE A 279 0.28 -4.25 4.87
N THR A 280 0.72 -3.07 4.43
CA THR A 280 1.95 -2.44 4.91
C THR A 280 1.62 -1.14 5.63
N THR A 281 2.17 -0.95 6.83
CA THR A 281 2.00 0.27 7.61
C THR A 281 3.25 0.61 8.42
N ASN A 282 3.54 1.90 8.56
CA ASN A 282 4.61 2.44 9.40
C ASN A 282 4.09 3.15 10.66
N GLY A 283 2.80 3.00 10.99
CA GLY A 283 2.35 3.13 12.37
C GLY A 283 1.71 4.44 12.87
N PRO A 284 0.80 5.13 12.14
CA PRO A 284 -0.21 5.91 12.83
C PRO A 284 -1.25 5.00 13.52
N ALA A 285 -2.09 5.55 14.41
CA ALA A 285 -3.19 4.81 15.04
C ALA A 285 -4.10 4.07 14.05
N SER A 286 -4.30 4.64 12.84
CA SER A 286 -5.04 3.99 11.75
C SER A 286 -4.38 2.68 11.30
N GLY A 287 -3.05 2.59 11.30
CA GLY A 287 -2.33 1.35 11.01
C GLY A 287 -2.57 0.26 12.04
N VAL A 288 -2.65 0.61 13.33
CA VAL A 288 -3.02 -0.32 14.41
C VAL A 288 -4.44 -0.83 14.21
N MET A 289 -5.39 0.05 13.92
CA MET A 289 -6.78 -0.34 13.68
C MET A 289 -6.90 -1.24 12.44
N THR A 290 -6.21 -0.92 11.34
CA THR A 290 -6.19 -1.76 10.14
C THR A 290 -5.61 -3.15 10.42
N ALA A 291 -4.51 -3.23 11.16
CA ALA A 291 -3.92 -4.49 11.55
C ALA A 291 -4.86 -5.31 12.46
N LEU A 292 -5.56 -4.66 13.39
CA LEU A 292 -6.56 -5.29 14.25
C LEU A 292 -7.74 -5.83 13.46
N VAL A 293 -8.33 -5.04 12.56
CA VAL A 293 -9.45 -5.49 11.70
C VAL A 293 -9.02 -6.65 10.82
N ALA A 294 -7.85 -6.56 10.18
CA ALA A 294 -7.27 -7.65 9.41
C ALA A 294 -7.13 -8.95 10.24
N ARG A 295 -6.67 -8.82 11.49
CA ARG A 295 -6.55 -9.94 12.42
C ARG A 295 -7.91 -10.53 12.78
N LEU A 296 -8.91 -9.71 13.10
CA LEU A 296 -10.27 -10.15 13.43
C LEU A 296 -10.92 -10.89 12.26
N LEU A 297 -10.79 -10.37 11.04
CA LEU A 297 -11.28 -11.03 9.82
C LEU A 297 -10.70 -12.45 9.64
N LYS A 298 -9.43 -12.65 10.00
CA LYS A 298 -8.77 -13.97 9.99
C LYS A 298 -9.25 -14.90 11.12
N ILE A 299 -9.51 -14.37 12.33
CA ILE A 299 -10.06 -15.12 13.47
C ILE A 299 -11.46 -15.64 13.14
N PHE A 300 -12.33 -14.79 12.61
CA PHE A 300 -13.71 -15.19 12.31
C PHE A 300 -13.88 -15.91 10.97
N SER A 301 -12.77 -16.33 10.34
CA SER A 301 -12.77 -17.04 9.06
C SER A 301 -13.46 -16.30 7.90
N ILE A 302 -13.60 -14.97 8.01
CA ILE A 302 -14.17 -14.11 6.97
C ILE A 302 -13.17 -13.95 5.82
N ALA A 303 -11.88 -13.83 6.16
CA ALA A 303 -10.79 -13.73 5.20
C ALA A 303 -9.94 -15.03 5.17
N PRO A 304 -9.44 -15.44 4.00
CA PRO A 304 -8.59 -16.61 3.87
C PRO A 304 -7.18 -16.36 4.45
N GLN A 305 -6.50 -17.42 4.89
CA GLN A 305 -5.19 -17.33 5.56
C GLN A 305 -4.06 -16.76 4.70
N ASN A 306 -4.17 -16.88 3.38
CA ASN A 306 -3.20 -16.35 2.41
C ASN A 306 -3.41 -14.85 2.11
N SER A 307 -4.37 -14.20 2.75
CA SER A 307 -4.67 -12.77 2.60
C SER A 307 -4.49 -12.01 3.91
N LEU A 308 -4.51 -10.69 3.85
CA LEU A 308 -4.41 -9.77 4.98
C LEU A 308 -3.15 -10.02 5.83
N LYS A 309 -2.01 -10.28 5.17
CA LYS A 309 -0.72 -10.38 5.86
C LYS A 309 -0.25 -8.99 6.24
N VAL A 310 -0.10 -8.73 7.53
CA VAL A 310 0.28 -7.42 8.05
C VAL A 310 1.79 -7.34 8.19
N VAL A 311 2.39 -6.41 7.47
CA VAL A 311 3.79 -6.02 7.55
C VAL A 311 3.87 -4.66 8.24
N PHE A 312 4.43 -4.66 9.44
CA PHE A 312 4.75 -3.43 10.15
C PHE A 312 6.22 -3.07 9.93
N ILE A 313 6.46 -1.80 9.64
CA ILE A 313 7.79 -1.26 9.37
C ILE A 313 8.03 -0.10 10.33
N GLU A 314 8.93 -0.29 11.29
CA GLU A 314 9.41 0.80 12.13
C GLU A 314 10.43 1.62 11.33
N THR A 315 10.02 2.84 10.96
CA THR A 315 10.81 3.75 10.11
C THR A 315 11.75 4.64 10.93
N TRP A 316 12.64 5.36 10.25
CA TRP A 316 13.75 6.16 10.80
C TRP A 316 13.40 7.24 11.85
N ALA A 317 12.12 7.51 12.10
CA ALA A 317 11.68 8.52 13.06
C ALA A 317 12.14 8.24 14.50
N HIS A 318 12.47 6.99 14.84
CA HIS A 318 12.97 6.63 16.16
C HIS A 318 14.28 5.85 16.11
N VAL A 319 15.31 6.45 16.70
CA VAL A 319 16.70 5.97 16.63
C VAL A 319 17.06 5.10 17.84
N SER A 320 16.40 5.28 18.99
CA SER A 320 16.78 4.61 20.25
C SER A 320 15.73 3.68 20.86
N THR A 321 14.46 3.82 20.46
CA THR A 321 13.34 3.00 20.97
C THR A 321 12.28 2.80 19.90
N LEU A 322 11.45 1.75 20.00
CA LEU A 322 10.27 1.60 19.14
C LEU A 322 9.31 2.79 19.29
N SER A 323 8.59 3.11 18.21
CA SER A 323 7.47 4.05 18.26
C SER A 323 6.37 3.52 19.19
N PHE A 324 5.43 4.39 19.57
CA PHE A 324 4.28 3.94 20.37
C PHE A 324 3.51 2.80 19.68
N THR A 325 3.32 2.91 18.37
CA THR A 325 2.70 1.85 17.55
C THR A 325 3.58 0.60 17.50
N GLY A 326 4.88 0.74 17.33
CA GLY A 326 5.83 -0.38 17.41
C GLY A 326 5.77 -1.10 18.75
N LYS A 327 5.67 -0.37 19.87
CA LYS A 327 5.48 -0.94 21.21
C LYS A 327 4.15 -1.70 21.33
N ILE A 328 3.05 -1.17 20.79
CA ILE A 328 1.75 -1.86 20.76
C ILE A 328 1.88 -3.20 20.01
N PHE A 329 2.47 -3.20 18.82
CA PHE A 329 2.62 -4.43 18.04
C PHE A 329 3.61 -5.41 18.68
N HIS A 330 4.69 -4.91 19.28
CA HIS A 330 5.62 -5.72 20.06
C HIS A 330 4.91 -6.40 21.23
N TRP A 331 4.12 -5.65 22.01
CA TRP A 331 3.36 -6.20 23.13
C TRP A 331 2.26 -7.18 22.66
N ALA A 332 1.54 -6.85 21.58
CA ALA A 332 0.51 -7.72 21.02
C ALA A 332 1.06 -9.06 20.50
N ARG A 333 2.37 -9.16 20.23
CA ARG A 333 3.05 -10.43 19.91
C ARG A 333 2.86 -11.49 21.00
N TYR A 334 2.90 -11.08 22.28
CA TYR A 334 2.72 -12.00 23.41
C TYR A 334 1.29 -12.55 23.50
N PHE A 335 0.30 -11.83 22.98
CA PHE A 335 -1.13 -12.20 23.01
C PHE A 335 -1.63 -12.90 21.74
N GLY A 336 -0.72 -13.49 20.96
CA GLY A 336 -1.07 -14.20 19.74
C GLY A 336 -0.64 -13.54 18.44
N GLY A 337 -0.13 -12.31 18.49
CA GLY A 337 0.40 -11.59 17.34
C GLY A 337 -0.68 -10.97 16.46
N ILE A 338 -0.51 -9.68 16.15
CA ILE A 338 -1.35 -8.94 15.20
C ILE A 338 -0.61 -8.79 13.85
N THR A 339 0.69 -8.53 13.91
CA THR A 339 1.55 -8.39 12.73
C THR A 339 2.14 -9.74 12.33
N ASP A 340 2.10 -10.07 11.04
CA ASP A 340 2.72 -11.27 10.48
C ASP A 340 4.24 -11.07 10.31
N VAL A 341 4.65 -9.87 9.90
CA VAL A 341 6.05 -9.47 9.77
C VAL A 341 6.25 -8.13 10.49
N PHE A 342 7.32 -8.04 11.30
CA PHE A 342 7.77 -6.83 11.95
C PHE A 342 9.22 -6.60 11.55
N VAL A 343 9.48 -5.51 10.85
CA VAL A 343 10.83 -5.08 10.46
C VAL A 343 11.16 -3.72 11.05
N VAL A 344 12.44 -3.51 11.31
CA VAL A 344 12.96 -2.27 11.90
C VAL A 344 14.09 -1.77 11.00
N GLN A 345 14.09 -0.48 10.66
CA GLN A 345 15.14 0.10 9.82
C GLN A 345 16.41 0.47 10.60
N HIS A 346 16.30 0.78 11.90
CA HIS A 346 17.45 1.14 12.72
C HIS A 346 18.10 -0.08 13.37
N HIS A 347 19.40 -0.31 13.10
CA HIS A 347 20.16 -1.45 13.64
C HIS A 347 20.07 -1.55 15.17
N GLU A 348 20.37 -0.48 15.90
CA GLU A 348 20.39 -0.53 17.38
C GLU A 348 19.02 -0.89 17.97
N VAL A 349 17.94 -0.46 17.34
CA VAL A 349 16.57 -0.78 17.78
C VAL A 349 16.24 -2.22 17.41
N ALA A 350 16.62 -2.67 16.22
CA ALA A 350 16.41 -4.05 15.79
C ALA A 350 17.12 -5.03 16.74
N ASP A 351 18.38 -4.78 17.08
CA ASP A 351 19.18 -5.61 17.98
C ASP A 351 18.60 -5.62 19.40
N LYS A 352 18.23 -4.45 19.92
CA LYS A 352 17.65 -4.32 21.26
C LYS A 352 16.35 -5.11 21.44
N TYR A 353 15.51 -5.18 20.41
CA TYR A 353 14.20 -5.83 20.48
C TYR A 353 14.14 -7.18 19.74
N GLY A 354 15.25 -7.66 19.17
CA GLY A 354 15.36 -8.93 18.47
C GLY A 354 14.60 -8.99 17.14
N TYR A 355 14.54 -7.89 16.40
CA TYR A 355 13.89 -7.80 15.09
C TYR A 355 14.89 -7.90 13.93
N ARG A 356 14.37 -8.25 12.74
CA ARG A 356 15.18 -8.21 11.52
C ARG A 356 15.39 -6.77 11.12
N VAL A 357 16.66 -6.42 10.90
CA VAL A 357 17.02 -5.16 10.27
C VAL A 357 16.55 -5.19 8.82
N PHE A 358 15.98 -4.07 8.39
CA PHE A 358 15.58 -3.86 7.02
C PHE A 358 16.33 -2.67 6.44
N ASP A 359 17.53 -2.96 5.93
CA ASP A 359 18.45 -1.98 5.38
C ASP A 359 18.01 -1.57 3.97
N PHE A 360 17.54 -0.33 3.83
CA PHE A 360 17.22 0.27 2.53
C PHE A 360 18.13 1.45 2.13
N ILE A 361 19.16 1.78 2.93
CA ILE A 361 20.12 2.84 2.63
C ILE A 361 21.52 2.42 3.11
N ILE A 362 22.38 1.94 2.19
CA ILE A 362 23.79 2.29 2.26
C ILE A 362 23.84 3.76 1.82
N PRO A 363 24.23 4.74 2.66
CA PRO A 363 24.61 6.04 2.14
C PRO A 363 25.74 5.78 1.15
N VAL A 364 25.56 6.13 -0.13
CA VAL A 364 26.68 6.11 -1.09
C VAL A 364 27.83 6.82 -0.39
N PRO A 365 28.99 6.18 -0.17
CA PRO A 365 30.10 6.83 0.49
C PRO A 365 30.38 8.11 -0.30
N ARG A 366 30.35 9.26 0.38
CA ARG A 366 30.81 10.51 -0.24
C ARG A 366 32.18 10.19 -0.82
N ARG A 367 32.36 10.39 -2.13
CA ARG A 367 33.70 10.33 -2.73
C ARG A 367 34.61 11.13 -1.80
N PRO A 368 35.78 10.59 -1.38
CA PRO A 368 36.74 11.40 -0.65
C PRO A 368 36.94 12.66 -1.48
N ALA A 369 36.78 13.82 -0.85
CA ALA A 369 37.09 15.08 -1.51
C ALA A 369 38.51 14.91 -2.07
N ASN A 370 38.66 15.08 -3.38
CA ASN A 370 39.98 15.18 -3.98
C ASN A 370 40.70 16.29 -3.22
N THR A 371 41.60 15.92 -2.32
CA THR A 371 42.62 16.81 -1.80
C THR A 371 43.58 17.02 -2.97
N HIS A 372 43.23 17.96 -3.85
CA HIS A 372 44.24 18.69 -4.59
C HIS A 372 44.90 19.63 -3.59
N GLY A 373 46.07 19.19 -3.12
CA GLY A 373 47.08 19.97 -2.42
C GLY A 373 48.43 19.43 -2.87
#